data_AF-A0A7V3ZSH5-F1
#
_entry.id   AF-A0A7V3ZSH5-F1
#
_cell.length_a   1.000
_cell.length_b   1.000
_cell.length_c   1.000
_cell.angle_alpha   90.00
_cell.angle_beta   90.00
_cell.angle_gamma   90.00
#
_symmetry.space_group_name_H-M   'P 1'
#
loop_
_entity.id
_entity.type
_entity.pdbx_description
1 polymer ?
#
loop_
_entity_poly.entity_id
_entity_poly.type
_entity_poly.pdbx_seq_one_letter_code
_entity_poly.pdbx_strand_id
1 'polypeptide(L)'
;MLTIYTPATGFPDLEIKIAYGLARVGIEAGYDFSLIPDKGFYRIEFQASDLDKLNSTFLHILSVLLSSDKFFDLGVKARYKNKYPVHEKIIKKLDQKISSKNFTNLFDLKIVSNLNIKKDYFCGHEDIEKFGGSGLILLSSFHAGKPYERNKRFSTFNQSLCALCGYLAVLGLYSFGFQIQMGKEKNRKYVIVLPMPQQKMTHIDLKLLLSLQKTLHNFWLSDIQPLRTFPIGLLSKVPSLSDIINDMQLTFQLYLLSKDNRGDTIVEESATVEALPFSKFIASSSYNSATIDKLLGSYKNQPKISSLIEITNALEHKDKEALLKFARLYVQETSTNNFTNLLYPETTRYFLKEVAMIKEDIMKNKAVRSIAKTLGYFVWNRDYQNYSFVDGLRNAKTSKDVRQIFEKLVREAKLRYDQERTKEKGTPPHLPHPEDIEEINRLMQSDQDSFEQVITTLYLLAFSFESYKTIRIEDEK
;
A
#
# COMPACT_ATOMS: atom_id res chain seq x y z
N MET A 1 -11.04 32.62 -13.53
CA MET A 1 -10.98 31.22 -13.07
C MET A 1 -11.44 30.34 -14.21
N LEU A 2 -10.60 29.41 -14.62
CA LEU A 2 -10.85 28.47 -15.70
C LEU A 2 -11.13 27.10 -15.08
N THR A 3 -12.19 26.43 -15.53
CA THR A 3 -12.52 25.08 -15.06
C THR A 3 -12.50 24.13 -16.25
N ILE A 4 -11.81 23.00 -16.11
CA ILE A 4 -11.77 21.93 -17.10
C ILE A 4 -12.11 20.59 -16.46
N TYR A 5 -12.68 19.69 -17.25
CA TYR A 5 -13.12 18.37 -16.84
C TYR A 5 -12.41 17.30 -17.67
N THR A 6 -12.02 16.19 -17.04
CA THR A 6 -11.57 15.02 -17.80
C THR A 6 -12.75 14.38 -18.55
N PRO A 7 -12.49 13.65 -19.65
CA PRO A 7 -13.53 13.29 -20.62
C PRO A 7 -14.50 12.18 -20.18
N ALA A 8 -14.45 11.74 -18.91
CA ALA A 8 -15.35 10.74 -18.35
C ALA A 8 -15.39 9.43 -19.15
N THR A 9 -14.20 8.95 -19.50
CA THR A 9 -13.95 7.76 -20.29
C THR A 9 -14.54 6.49 -19.65
N GLY A 10 -14.72 6.47 -18.34
CA GLY A 10 -15.21 5.28 -17.62
C GLY A 10 -14.10 4.30 -17.24
N PHE A 11 -12.83 4.60 -17.56
CA PHE A 11 -11.67 3.94 -16.97
C PHE A 11 -11.05 4.85 -15.91
N PRO A 12 -11.19 4.55 -14.60
CA PRO A 12 -10.67 5.41 -13.54
C PRO A 12 -9.17 5.68 -13.64
N ASP A 13 -8.40 4.68 -14.10
CA ASP A 13 -6.94 4.82 -14.28
C ASP A 13 -6.56 5.73 -15.45
N LEU A 14 -7.37 5.76 -16.52
CA LEU A 14 -7.18 6.68 -17.63
C LEU A 14 -7.58 8.11 -17.26
N GLU A 15 -8.70 8.27 -16.54
CA GLU A 15 -9.18 9.57 -16.09
C GLU A 15 -8.15 10.28 -15.22
N ILE A 16 -7.62 9.62 -14.20
CA ILE A 16 -6.61 10.23 -13.33
C ILE A 16 -5.32 10.54 -14.08
N LYS A 17 -4.89 9.70 -15.04
CA LYS A 17 -3.71 9.98 -15.86
C LYS A 17 -3.91 11.21 -16.74
N ILE A 18 -5.08 11.39 -17.36
CA ILE A 18 -5.39 12.61 -18.12
C ILE A 18 -5.41 13.82 -17.19
N ALA A 19 -6.06 13.70 -16.02
CA ALA A 19 -6.10 14.77 -15.02
C ALA A 19 -4.70 15.19 -14.56
N TYR A 20 -3.83 14.22 -14.31
CA TYR A 20 -2.43 14.44 -13.98
C TYR A 20 -1.62 15.02 -15.12
N GLY A 21 -1.89 14.64 -16.38
CA GLY A 21 -1.31 15.29 -17.55
C GLY A 21 -1.65 16.78 -17.60
N LEU A 22 -2.92 17.11 -17.40
CA LEU A 22 -3.40 18.50 -17.35
C LEU A 22 -2.79 19.28 -16.18
N ALA A 23 -2.72 18.66 -15.00
CA ALA A 23 -2.04 19.22 -13.83
C ALA A 23 -0.55 19.50 -14.10
N ARG A 24 0.14 18.58 -14.79
CA ARG A 24 1.55 18.77 -15.17
C ARG A 24 1.74 19.98 -16.07
N VAL A 25 0.85 20.18 -17.06
CA VAL A 25 0.86 21.38 -17.91
C VAL A 25 0.66 22.64 -17.05
N GLY A 26 -0.28 22.59 -16.10
CA GLY A 26 -0.52 23.65 -15.12
C GLY A 26 0.69 24.06 -14.31
N ILE A 27 1.41 23.06 -13.77
CA ILE A 27 2.64 23.27 -12.98
C ILE A 27 3.70 23.98 -13.81
N GLU A 28 3.93 23.52 -15.04
CA GLU A 28 4.95 24.09 -15.94
C GLU A 28 4.55 25.48 -16.47
N ALA A 29 3.27 25.73 -16.65
CA ALA A 29 2.76 27.05 -17.00
C ALA A 29 2.85 28.04 -15.81
N GLY A 30 3.20 27.57 -14.62
CA GLY A 30 3.33 28.38 -13.41
C GLY A 30 1.98 28.86 -12.86
N TYR A 31 0.91 28.09 -13.07
CA TYR A 31 -0.42 28.43 -12.56
C TYR A 31 -0.70 27.80 -11.20
N ASP A 32 -1.49 28.52 -10.41
CA ASP A 32 -2.17 27.97 -9.24
C ASP A 32 -3.45 27.28 -9.68
N PHE A 33 -3.67 26.07 -9.18
CA PHE A 33 -4.85 25.29 -9.52
C PHE A 33 -5.23 24.29 -8.43
N SER A 34 -6.38 23.66 -8.61
CA SER A 34 -6.83 22.54 -7.78
C SER A 34 -7.38 21.41 -8.62
N LEU A 35 -7.04 20.18 -8.26
CA LEU A 35 -7.58 18.94 -8.81
C LEU A 35 -8.63 18.40 -7.85
N ILE A 36 -9.84 18.16 -8.34
CA ILE A 36 -11.00 17.79 -7.52
C ILE A 36 -11.63 16.52 -8.11
N PRO A 37 -11.74 15.43 -7.33
CA PRO A 37 -12.51 14.26 -7.74
C PRO A 37 -14.01 14.59 -7.93
N ASP A 38 -14.61 14.19 -9.06
CA ASP A 38 -16.04 14.36 -9.34
C ASP A 38 -16.62 13.08 -9.96
N LYS A 39 -17.21 12.21 -9.12
CA LYS A 39 -18.05 11.06 -9.53
C LYS A 39 -17.49 10.19 -10.67
N GLY A 40 -16.21 9.83 -10.60
CA GLY A 40 -15.56 8.93 -11.57
C GLY A 40 -14.74 9.63 -12.66
N PHE A 41 -14.67 10.96 -12.65
CA PHE A 41 -13.75 11.79 -13.43
C PHE A 41 -13.19 12.91 -12.54
N TYR A 42 -12.43 13.84 -13.12
CA TYR A 42 -11.75 14.90 -12.36
C TYR A 42 -12.06 16.27 -12.94
N ARG A 43 -12.20 17.24 -12.03
CA ARG A 43 -12.32 18.67 -12.32
C ARG A 43 -11.00 19.36 -11.95
N ILE A 44 -10.50 20.21 -12.83
CA ILE A 44 -9.31 21.04 -12.56
C ILE A 44 -9.70 22.50 -12.66
N GLU A 45 -9.46 23.24 -11.59
CA GLU A 45 -9.76 24.68 -11.48
C GLU A 45 -8.46 25.47 -11.51
N PHE A 46 -8.18 26.13 -12.63
CA PHE A 46 -7.04 27.01 -12.80
C PHE A 46 -7.37 28.46 -12.43
N GLN A 47 -6.48 29.06 -11.66
CA GLN A 47 -6.40 30.51 -11.51
C GLN A 47 -5.54 31.08 -12.66
N ALA A 48 -6.02 30.90 -13.89
CA ALA A 48 -5.36 31.38 -15.10
C ALA A 48 -6.04 32.63 -15.66
N SER A 49 -5.22 33.57 -16.12
CA SER A 49 -5.63 34.74 -16.91
C SER A 49 -5.33 34.59 -18.40
N ASP A 50 -4.41 33.70 -18.78
CA ASP A 50 -3.93 33.51 -20.16
C ASP A 50 -4.01 32.03 -20.58
N LEU A 51 -4.93 31.73 -21.49
CA LEU A 51 -5.15 30.39 -22.03
C LEU A 51 -4.09 29.98 -23.05
N ASP A 52 -3.49 30.93 -23.76
CA ASP A 52 -2.48 30.66 -24.79
C ASP A 52 -1.18 30.15 -24.16
N LYS A 53 -0.91 30.58 -22.92
CA LYS A 53 0.18 30.03 -22.11
C LYS A 53 0.02 28.54 -21.82
N LEU A 54 -1.20 28.05 -21.54
CA LEU A 54 -1.44 26.61 -21.35
C LEU A 54 -1.16 25.83 -22.64
N ASN A 55 -1.62 26.37 -23.77
CA ASN A 55 -1.49 25.76 -25.09
C ASN A 55 -0.02 25.61 -25.49
N SER A 56 0.71 26.72 -25.43
CA SER A 56 2.14 26.76 -25.75
C SER A 56 2.97 25.89 -24.80
N THR A 57 2.65 25.88 -23.50
CA THR A 57 3.30 25.01 -22.51
C THR A 57 3.09 23.53 -22.83
N PHE A 58 1.85 23.13 -23.14
CA PHE A 58 1.55 21.75 -23.51
C PHE A 58 2.36 21.32 -24.74
N LEU A 59 2.33 22.10 -25.82
CA LEU A 59 3.09 21.82 -27.04
C LEU A 59 4.60 21.74 -26.79
N HIS A 60 5.12 22.64 -25.94
CA HIS A 60 6.53 22.61 -25.55
C HIS A 60 6.89 21.30 -24.82
N ILE A 61 6.09 20.91 -23.82
CA ILE A 61 6.28 19.64 -23.08
C ILE A 61 6.27 18.45 -24.04
N LEU A 62 5.34 18.41 -24.99
CA LEU A 62 5.26 17.33 -25.98
C LEU A 62 6.55 17.23 -26.80
N SER A 63 7.07 18.37 -27.26
CA SER A 63 8.26 18.43 -28.10
C SER A 63 9.53 17.96 -27.36
N VAL A 64 9.64 18.29 -26.07
CA VAL A 64 10.85 18.04 -25.28
C VAL A 64 10.84 16.67 -24.60
N LEU A 65 9.72 16.26 -24.01
CA LEU A 65 9.66 15.03 -23.21
C LEU A 65 9.18 13.83 -24.04
N LEU A 66 8.00 13.93 -24.66
CA LEU A 66 7.34 12.78 -25.26
C LEU A 66 7.85 12.44 -26.67
N SER A 67 8.90 13.12 -27.13
CA SER A 67 9.67 12.75 -28.33
C SER A 67 10.61 11.56 -28.09
N SER A 68 10.93 11.23 -26.84
CA SER A 68 11.73 10.05 -26.48
C SER A 68 10.89 8.77 -26.39
N ASP A 69 11.42 7.68 -26.95
CA ASP A 69 10.84 6.33 -26.89
C ASP A 69 10.78 5.72 -25.47
N LYS A 70 11.60 6.22 -24.53
CA LYS A 70 11.64 5.77 -23.12
C LYS A 70 10.29 5.91 -22.41
N PHE A 71 9.49 6.90 -22.80
CA PHE A 71 8.14 7.12 -22.27
C PHE A 71 7.11 6.09 -22.78
N PHE A 72 7.55 5.17 -23.64
CA PHE A 72 6.71 4.14 -24.25
C PHE A 72 7.28 2.74 -24.01
N ASP A 73 8.26 2.61 -23.12
CA ASP A 73 8.91 1.33 -22.82
C ASP A 73 7.99 0.33 -22.12
N LEU A 74 7.09 0.81 -21.26
CA LEU A 74 6.11 0.00 -20.56
C LEU A 74 4.70 0.29 -21.11
N GLY A 75 4.00 -0.75 -21.55
CA GLY A 75 2.61 -0.63 -22.01
C GLY A 75 2.42 -0.38 -23.51
N VAL A 76 3.51 -0.35 -24.29
CA VAL A 76 3.49 -0.42 -25.77
C VAL A 76 4.24 -1.67 -26.22
N LYS A 77 3.70 -2.38 -27.22
CA LYS A 77 4.37 -3.55 -27.82
C LYS A 77 5.65 -3.13 -28.53
N ALA A 78 6.69 -3.95 -28.46
CA ALA A 78 8.02 -3.62 -28.99
C ALA A 78 7.96 -3.21 -30.48
N ARG A 79 7.18 -3.94 -31.29
CA ARG A 79 6.98 -3.68 -32.73
C ARG A 79 6.27 -2.36 -33.07
N TYR A 80 5.63 -1.71 -32.09
CA TYR A 80 4.87 -0.49 -32.30
C TYR A 80 5.48 0.73 -31.59
N LYS A 81 6.62 0.59 -30.91
CA LYS A 81 7.24 1.68 -30.14
C LYS A 81 7.45 2.95 -30.96
N ASN A 82 7.90 2.83 -32.21
CA ASN A 82 8.19 3.99 -33.07
C ASN A 82 6.94 4.76 -33.53
N LYS A 83 5.72 4.31 -33.23
CA LYS A 83 4.48 4.97 -33.66
C LYS A 83 3.95 6.00 -32.68
N TYR A 84 4.38 5.95 -31.42
CA TYR A 84 3.81 6.74 -30.34
C TYR A 84 4.58 8.01 -29.98
N PRO A 85 5.94 8.04 -30.03
CA PRO A 85 6.69 9.25 -29.79
C PRO A 85 6.17 10.43 -30.59
N VAL A 86 6.19 11.61 -29.96
CA VAL A 86 5.78 12.84 -30.60
C VAL A 86 6.79 13.19 -31.70
N HIS A 87 6.27 13.44 -32.90
CA HIS A 87 7.03 13.96 -34.04
C HIS A 87 6.50 15.32 -34.47
N GLU A 88 7.31 16.10 -35.18
CA GLU A 88 6.99 17.47 -35.61
C GLU A 88 5.65 17.57 -36.35
N LYS A 89 5.29 16.57 -37.17
CA LYS A 89 4.00 16.50 -37.87
C LYS A 89 2.81 16.46 -36.92
N ILE A 90 2.91 15.74 -35.81
CA ILE A 90 1.87 15.63 -34.79
C ILE A 90 1.75 16.96 -34.04
N ILE A 91 2.88 17.58 -33.68
CA ILE A 91 2.91 18.89 -33.01
C ILE A 91 2.18 19.94 -33.86
N LYS A 92 2.54 20.07 -35.15
CA LYS A 92 1.91 21.05 -36.06
C LYS A 92 0.39 20.85 -36.17
N LYS A 93 -0.05 19.59 -36.24
CA LYS A 93 -1.49 19.28 -36.31
C LYS A 93 -2.21 19.59 -35.00
N LEU A 94 -1.63 19.22 -33.87
CA LEU A 94 -2.20 19.52 -32.55
C LEU A 94 -2.27 21.03 -32.33
N ASP A 95 -1.23 21.77 -32.69
CA ASP A 95 -1.18 23.23 -32.63
C ASP A 95 -2.30 23.89 -33.45
N GLN A 96 -2.46 23.48 -34.72
CA GLN A 96 -3.57 23.95 -35.56
C GLN A 96 -4.94 23.67 -34.93
N LYS A 97 -5.13 22.48 -34.36
CA LYS A 97 -6.41 22.07 -33.76
C LYS A 97 -6.69 22.81 -32.46
N ILE A 98 -5.70 22.91 -31.58
CA ILE A 98 -5.79 23.64 -30.32
C ILE A 98 -6.02 25.13 -30.58
N SER A 99 -5.33 25.73 -31.54
CA SER A 99 -5.55 27.13 -31.94
C SER A 99 -6.97 27.36 -32.48
N SER A 100 -7.54 26.40 -33.21
CA SER A 100 -8.89 26.53 -33.79
C SER A 100 -10.04 26.30 -32.80
N LYS A 101 -9.88 25.42 -31.82
CA LYS A 101 -10.95 25.05 -30.88
C LYS A 101 -10.70 25.58 -29.46
N ASN A 102 -9.52 26.10 -29.14
CA ASN A 102 -8.99 26.37 -27.79
C ASN A 102 -8.91 25.11 -26.92
N PHE A 103 -7.79 24.89 -26.22
CA PHE A 103 -7.55 23.70 -25.38
C PHE A 103 -8.60 23.54 -24.30
N THR A 104 -9.14 24.64 -23.80
CA THR A 104 -10.17 24.67 -22.76
C THR A 104 -11.50 24.12 -23.26
N ASN A 105 -11.94 24.49 -24.47
CA ASN A 105 -13.24 24.07 -25.00
C ASN A 105 -13.31 22.56 -25.24
N LEU A 106 -12.15 21.89 -25.42
CA LEU A 106 -12.07 20.44 -25.50
C LEU A 106 -12.37 19.76 -24.16
N PHE A 107 -12.23 20.46 -23.04
CA PHE A 107 -12.45 19.94 -21.69
C PHE A 107 -13.52 20.74 -20.90
N ASP A 108 -14.24 21.67 -21.54
CA ASP A 108 -15.16 22.61 -20.89
C ASP A 108 -16.52 21.97 -20.55
N LEU A 109 -16.96 21.02 -21.37
CA LEU A 109 -18.23 20.35 -21.16
C LEU A 109 -18.08 19.26 -20.09
N LYS A 110 -19.02 19.25 -19.14
CA LYS A 110 -19.35 18.06 -18.36
C LYS A 110 -19.95 17.03 -19.31
N ILE A 111 -19.12 16.40 -20.14
CA ILE A 111 -19.52 15.37 -21.09
C ILE A 111 -19.84 14.11 -20.27
N VAL A 112 -20.97 14.13 -19.55
CA VAL A 112 -21.71 12.91 -19.27
C VAL A 112 -22.41 12.56 -20.57
N SER A 113 -21.63 12.26 -21.62
CA SER A 113 -22.24 11.84 -22.87
C SER A 113 -22.89 10.49 -22.61
N ASN A 114 -24.07 10.30 -23.18
CA ASN A 114 -24.48 8.99 -23.64
C ASN A 114 -23.40 8.52 -24.62
N LEU A 115 -22.28 7.99 -24.10
CA LEU A 115 -21.13 7.54 -24.86
C LEU A 115 -21.66 6.54 -25.87
N ASN A 116 -21.78 6.96 -27.12
CA ASN A 116 -22.10 6.05 -28.19
C ASN A 116 -20.81 5.28 -28.46
N ILE A 117 -20.64 4.17 -27.72
CA ILE A 117 -19.49 3.27 -27.76
C ILE A 117 -19.16 2.81 -29.20
N LYS A 118 -20.04 3.05 -30.17
CA LYS A 118 -19.86 2.75 -31.58
C LYS A 118 -19.12 3.82 -32.41
N LYS A 119 -18.83 5.04 -31.90
CA LYS A 119 -18.15 6.10 -32.68
C LYS A 119 -16.73 6.41 -32.17
N ASP A 120 -15.77 6.05 -33.03
CA ASP A 120 -14.33 6.36 -33.19
C ASP A 120 -13.38 6.78 -32.04
N TYR A 121 -13.79 7.46 -30.96
CA TYR A 121 -12.89 7.85 -29.85
C TYR A 121 -13.49 7.72 -28.46
N PHE A 122 -12.69 7.17 -27.53
CA PHE A 122 -13.13 6.95 -26.14
C PHE A 122 -13.33 8.24 -25.33
N CYS A 123 -12.62 9.30 -25.69
CA CYS A 123 -12.71 10.60 -25.05
C CYS A 123 -13.78 11.53 -25.65
N GLY A 124 -14.50 11.10 -26.69
CA GLY A 124 -15.51 11.92 -27.37
C GLY A 124 -14.98 13.11 -28.18
N HIS A 125 -13.65 13.31 -28.24
CA HIS A 125 -13.07 14.39 -29.03
C HIS A 125 -13.06 14.08 -30.53
N GLU A 126 -13.85 14.84 -31.28
CA GLU A 126 -13.90 14.77 -32.74
C GLU A 126 -12.81 15.65 -33.38
N ASP A 127 -12.42 15.30 -34.62
CA ASP A 127 -11.44 16.02 -35.44
C ASP A 127 -9.99 16.10 -34.92
N ILE A 128 -9.64 15.28 -33.92
CA ILE A 128 -8.26 15.08 -33.45
C ILE A 128 -7.78 13.71 -33.95
N GLU A 129 -6.51 13.60 -34.33
CA GLU A 129 -5.96 12.34 -34.83
C GLU A 129 -5.85 11.27 -33.73
N LYS A 130 -5.79 10.00 -34.13
CA LYS A 130 -5.63 8.85 -33.23
C LYS A 130 -4.24 8.87 -32.58
N PHE A 131 -4.20 8.55 -31.29
CA PHE A 131 -2.94 8.35 -30.57
C PHE A 131 -2.23 7.08 -31.04
N GLY A 132 -1.19 7.24 -31.87
CA GLY A 132 -0.34 6.17 -32.42
C GLY A 132 -0.99 5.22 -33.44
N GLY A 133 -2.27 4.88 -33.27
CA GLY A 133 -2.99 3.94 -34.16
C GLY A 133 -4.39 3.56 -33.69
N SER A 134 -4.87 2.36 -34.06
CA SER A 134 -6.16 1.83 -33.63
C SER A 134 -6.06 1.12 -32.27
N GLY A 135 -7.06 1.36 -31.40
CA GLY A 135 -7.20 0.70 -30.11
C GLY A 135 -6.48 1.39 -28.95
N LEU A 136 -7.00 1.16 -27.74
CA LEU A 136 -6.40 1.61 -26.49
C LEU A 136 -5.19 0.74 -26.13
N ILE A 137 -4.13 1.35 -25.60
CA ILE A 137 -2.92 0.65 -25.16
C ILE A 137 -2.79 0.62 -23.64
N LEU A 138 -2.02 -0.35 -23.13
CA LEU A 138 -1.79 -0.57 -21.70
C LEU A 138 -1.18 0.66 -21.00
N LEU A 139 -0.37 1.43 -21.73
CA LEU A 139 0.20 2.68 -21.23
C LEU A 139 -0.89 3.71 -20.86
N SER A 140 -1.94 3.80 -21.68
CA SER A 140 -3.08 4.71 -21.44
C SER A 140 -4.02 4.13 -20.39
N SER A 141 -4.43 2.87 -20.54
CA SER A 141 -5.19 2.15 -19.51
C SER A 141 -4.73 0.71 -19.41
N PHE A 142 -4.43 0.24 -18.20
CA PHE A 142 -4.07 -1.16 -17.97
C PHE A 142 -5.26 -2.13 -18.09
N HIS A 143 -6.47 -1.59 -18.24
CA HIS A 143 -7.68 -2.34 -18.57
C HIS A 143 -7.89 -2.47 -20.10
N ALA A 144 -7.02 -1.88 -20.92
CA ALA A 144 -7.10 -1.98 -22.37
C ALA A 144 -7.12 -3.44 -22.86
N GLY A 145 -8.11 -3.78 -23.68
CA GLY A 145 -8.27 -5.11 -24.26
C GLY A 145 -8.87 -6.17 -23.33
N LYS A 146 -9.26 -5.83 -22.09
CA LYS A 146 -9.98 -6.73 -21.18
C LYS A 146 -11.45 -6.30 -21.08
N PRO A 147 -12.43 -7.22 -21.17
CA PRO A 147 -13.83 -6.87 -20.93
C PRO A 147 -14.03 -6.47 -19.46
N TYR A 148 -14.79 -5.40 -19.21
CA TYR A 148 -15.08 -4.90 -17.86
C TYR A 148 -15.94 -5.89 -17.03
N GLU A 149 -16.61 -6.83 -17.70
CA GLU A 149 -17.44 -7.88 -17.09
C GLU A 149 -17.12 -9.26 -17.69
N ARG A 150 -17.04 -10.29 -16.83
CA ARG A 150 -16.69 -11.69 -17.19
C ARG A 150 -17.58 -12.29 -18.29
N ASN A 151 -18.79 -11.75 -18.47
CA ASN A 151 -19.81 -12.25 -19.37
C ASN A 151 -19.77 -11.61 -20.78
N LYS A 152 -18.92 -10.60 -21.02
CA LYS A 152 -18.79 -9.90 -22.32
C LYS A 152 -17.52 -10.29 -23.08
N ARG A 153 -17.19 -11.59 -23.14
CA ARG A 153 -16.00 -12.12 -23.84
C ARG A 153 -15.92 -11.80 -25.34
N PHE A 154 -17.04 -11.43 -25.97
CA PHE A 154 -17.14 -11.23 -27.42
C PHE A 154 -17.02 -9.77 -27.88
N SER A 155 -17.00 -8.78 -26.96
CA SER A 155 -16.78 -7.38 -27.34
C SER A 155 -15.28 -7.06 -27.27
N THR A 156 -14.56 -7.27 -28.37
CA THR A 156 -13.22 -6.70 -28.55
C THR A 156 -13.38 -5.18 -28.70
N PHE A 157 -13.23 -4.45 -27.59
CA PHE A 157 -13.27 -2.99 -27.57
C PHE A 157 -12.05 -2.43 -28.31
N ASN A 158 -12.23 -2.04 -29.57
CA ASN A 158 -11.18 -1.48 -30.44
C ASN A 158 -11.26 0.05 -30.53
N GLN A 159 -11.66 0.69 -29.43
CA GLN A 159 -11.80 2.14 -29.38
C GLN A 159 -10.44 2.81 -29.20
N SER A 160 -10.15 3.82 -30.01
CA SER A 160 -8.93 4.62 -29.95
C SER A 160 -9.09 5.82 -29.01
N LEU A 161 -7.97 6.35 -28.52
CA LEU A 161 -7.91 7.64 -27.83
C LEU A 161 -7.42 8.70 -28.81
N CYS A 162 -7.90 9.95 -28.68
CA CYS A 162 -7.32 11.05 -29.47
C CYS A 162 -5.88 11.31 -29.01
N ALA A 163 -5.04 11.83 -29.90
CA ALA A 163 -3.63 12.12 -29.63
C ALA A 163 -3.45 13.02 -28.40
N LEU A 164 -4.31 14.04 -28.25
CA LEU A 164 -4.31 14.94 -27.09
C LEU A 164 -4.46 14.18 -25.76
N CYS A 165 -5.54 13.42 -25.59
CA CYS A 165 -5.78 12.65 -24.38
C CYS A 165 -4.73 11.55 -24.18
N GLY A 166 -4.25 10.94 -25.27
CA GLY A 166 -3.18 9.95 -25.23
C GLY A 166 -1.89 10.49 -24.65
N TYR A 167 -1.41 11.62 -25.18
CA TYR A 167 -0.21 12.26 -24.66
C TYR A 167 -0.37 12.81 -23.25
N LEU A 168 -1.54 13.35 -22.89
CA LEU A 168 -1.82 13.75 -21.52
C LEU A 168 -1.79 12.55 -20.56
N ALA A 169 -2.35 11.40 -20.96
CA ALA A 169 -2.31 10.19 -20.14
C ALA A 169 -0.88 9.68 -19.93
N VAL A 170 -0.04 9.69 -20.98
CA VAL A 170 1.38 9.34 -20.86
C VAL A 170 2.09 10.33 -19.94
N LEU A 171 1.88 11.64 -20.16
CA LEU A 171 2.48 12.69 -19.34
C LEU A 171 2.11 12.52 -17.87
N GLY A 172 0.83 12.28 -17.57
CA GLY A 172 0.34 12.09 -16.21
C GLY A 172 0.93 10.85 -15.54
N LEU A 173 0.96 9.71 -16.25
CA LEU A 173 1.57 8.48 -15.73
C LEU A 173 3.05 8.68 -15.37
N TYR A 174 3.83 9.32 -16.25
CA TYR A 174 5.26 9.54 -16.00
C TYR A 174 5.57 10.72 -15.08
N SER A 175 4.57 11.55 -14.76
CA SER A 175 4.72 12.68 -13.83
C SER A 175 4.30 12.31 -12.41
N PHE A 176 3.29 11.45 -12.24
CA PHE A 176 2.69 11.17 -10.93
C PHE A 176 2.55 9.67 -10.61
N GLY A 177 2.75 8.79 -11.59
CA GLY A 177 2.81 7.34 -11.35
C GLY A 177 4.19 6.90 -10.90
N PHE A 178 4.24 6.12 -9.82
CA PHE A 178 5.48 5.54 -9.32
C PHE A 178 5.76 4.22 -10.02
N GLN A 179 6.93 4.11 -10.62
CA GLN A 179 7.40 2.87 -11.24
C GLN A 179 8.43 2.22 -10.32
N ILE A 180 8.01 1.21 -9.58
CA ILE A 180 8.81 0.52 -8.58
C ILE A 180 9.23 -0.85 -9.11
N GLN A 181 10.46 -1.26 -8.85
CA GLN A 181 10.99 -2.55 -9.29
C GLN A 181 10.89 -3.58 -8.16
N MET A 182 10.54 -4.81 -8.52
CA MET A 182 10.62 -6.00 -7.66
C MET A 182 11.38 -7.11 -8.36
N GLY A 183 11.94 -8.03 -7.58
CA GLY A 183 12.68 -9.17 -8.11
C GLY A 183 14.04 -8.79 -8.66
N LYS A 184 14.71 -9.77 -9.27
CA LYS A 184 16.08 -9.63 -9.79
C LYS A 184 16.21 -10.23 -11.18
N GLU A 185 17.13 -9.67 -11.96
CA GLU A 185 17.56 -10.18 -13.26
C GLU A 185 16.37 -10.57 -14.16
N LYS A 186 16.28 -11.86 -14.54
CA LYS A 186 15.24 -12.40 -15.41
C LYS A 186 13.85 -12.39 -14.79
N ASN A 187 13.76 -12.32 -13.47
CA ASN A 187 12.51 -12.25 -12.72
C ASN A 187 12.13 -10.81 -12.34
N ARG A 188 12.77 -9.79 -12.92
CA ARG A 188 12.43 -8.39 -12.64
C ARG A 188 11.01 -8.09 -13.08
N LYS A 189 10.20 -7.60 -12.14
CA LYS A 189 8.85 -7.09 -12.36
C LYS A 189 8.80 -5.60 -12.02
N TYR A 190 7.79 -4.92 -12.55
CA TYR A 190 7.56 -3.49 -12.31
C TYR A 190 6.17 -3.33 -11.73
N VAL A 191 6.06 -2.64 -10.60
CA VAL A 191 4.79 -2.21 -10.04
C VAL A 191 4.57 -0.75 -10.39
N ILE A 192 3.50 -0.48 -11.12
CA ILE A 192 3.01 0.88 -11.31
C ILE A 192 2.05 1.19 -10.17
N VAL A 193 2.37 2.20 -9.38
CA VAL A 193 1.50 2.79 -8.36
C VAL A 193 0.94 4.08 -8.92
N LEU A 194 -0.37 4.13 -9.12
CA LEU A 194 -1.07 5.33 -9.52
C LEU A 194 -1.84 5.86 -8.31
N PRO A 195 -1.36 6.93 -7.63
CA PRO A 195 -2.06 7.52 -6.52
C PRO A 195 -3.35 8.17 -7.04
N MET A 196 -4.48 7.87 -6.40
CA MET A 196 -5.79 8.43 -6.73
C MET A 196 -6.31 9.22 -5.53
N PRO A 197 -6.47 10.55 -5.65
CA PRO A 197 -6.96 11.36 -4.54
C PRO A 197 -8.46 11.15 -4.33
N GLN A 198 -8.86 11.03 -3.07
CA GLN A 198 -10.27 10.99 -2.67
C GLN A 198 -10.83 12.39 -2.31
N GLN A 199 -9.95 13.39 -2.19
CA GLN A 199 -10.31 14.76 -1.87
C GLN A 199 -9.61 15.76 -2.80
N LYS A 200 -9.95 17.04 -2.64
CA LYS A 200 -9.33 18.14 -3.38
C LYS A 200 -7.82 18.17 -3.10
N MET A 201 -7.04 18.25 -4.18
CA MET A 201 -5.60 18.49 -4.15
C MET A 201 -5.30 19.88 -4.69
N THR A 202 -4.38 20.59 -4.05
CA THR A 202 -3.84 21.86 -4.53
C THR A 202 -2.66 21.65 -5.47
N HIS A 203 -2.24 22.70 -6.16
CA HIS A 203 -1.02 22.67 -6.97
C HIS A 203 0.25 22.36 -6.15
N ILE A 204 0.27 22.71 -4.85
CA ILE A 204 1.41 22.42 -3.95
C ILE A 204 1.48 20.92 -3.69
N ASP A 205 0.34 20.29 -3.40
CA ASP A 205 0.22 18.84 -3.19
C ASP A 205 0.70 18.06 -4.42
N LEU A 206 0.34 18.55 -5.61
CA LEU A 206 0.75 17.94 -6.87
C LEU A 206 2.25 18.15 -7.15
N LYS A 207 2.82 19.32 -6.85
CA LYS A 207 4.28 19.52 -6.93
C LYS A 207 5.03 18.56 -6.00
N LEU A 208 4.48 18.27 -4.83
CA LEU A 208 5.04 17.28 -3.90
C LEU A 208 4.97 15.86 -4.46
N LEU A 209 3.82 15.42 -4.98
CA LEU A 209 3.69 14.11 -5.64
C LEU A 209 4.63 13.95 -6.85
N LEU A 210 4.77 15.01 -7.65
CA LEU A 210 5.70 15.04 -8.78
C LEU A 210 7.16 14.86 -8.32
N SER A 211 7.53 15.50 -7.22
CA SER A 211 8.89 15.39 -6.65
C SER A 211 9.15 13.99 -6.09
N LEU A 212 8.15 13.39 -5.43
CA LEU A 212 8.20 12.01 -5.00
C LEU A 212 8.36 11.05 -6.18
N GLN A 213 7.63 11.28 -7.27
CA GLN A 213 7.71 10.43 -8.46
C GLN A 213 9.14 10.31 -8.96
N LYS A 214 9.91 11.41 -8.99
CA LYS A 214 11.32 11.40 -9.38
C LYS A 214 12.20 10.61 -8.43
N THR A 215 11.93 10.70 -7.13
CA THR A 215 12.67 9.97 -6.09
C THR A 215 12.41 8.47 -6.17
N LEU A 216 11.16 8.09 -6.46
CA LEU A 216 10.71 6.70 -6.50
C LEU A 216 10.86 6.04 -7.87
N HIS A 217 11.24 6.80 -8.91
CA HIS A 217 11.37 6.25 -10.25
C HIS A 217 12.46 5.17 -10.31
N ASN A 218 12.08 3.95 -10.71
CA ASN A 218 12.95 2.78 -10.74
C ASN A 218 13.53 2.37 -9.38
N PHE A 219 12.90 2.79 -8.28
CA PHE A 219 13.27 2.34 -6.94
C PHE A 219 13.12 0.82 -6.82
N TRP A 220 14.14 0.13 -6.29
CA TRP A 220 14.05 -1.29 -6.02
C TRP A 220 13.51 -1.53 -4.61
N LEU A 221 12.36 -2.21 -4.52
CA LEU A 221 11.68 -2.44 -3.25
C LEU A 221 12.24 -3.66 -2.51
N SER A 222 12.16 -4.82 -3.16
CA SER A 222 12.46 -6.14 -2.59
C SER A 222 12.54 -7.20 -3.69
N ASP A 223 12.79 -8.46 -3.30
CA ASP A 223 12.46 -9.59 -4.17
C ASP A 223 10.93 -9.69 -4.41
N ILE A 224 10.49 -10.58 -5.29
CA ILE A 224 9.07 -10.72 -5.66
C ILE A 224 8.22 -11.05 -4.43
N GLN A 225 7.17 -10.25 -4.24
CA GLN A 225 6.10 -10.48 -3.27
C GLN A 225 4.72 -10.29 -3.93
N PRO A 226 3.64 -10.86 -3.36
CA PRO A 226 2.29 -10.66 -3.87
C PRO A 226 1.90 -9.18 -3.93
N LEU A 227 1.16 -8.77 -4.96
CA LEU A 227 0.82 -7.36 -5.18
C LEU A 227 0.05 -6.73 -4.00
N ARG A 228 -0.79 -7.51 -3.30
CA ARG A 228 -1.53 -7.03 -2.12
C ARG A 228 -0.62 -6.58 -0.96
N THR A 229 0.56 -7.18 -0.82
CA THR A 229 1.53 -6.83 0.25
C THR A 229 2.44 -5.67 -0.13
N PHE A 230 2.34 -5.22 -1.38
CA PHE A 230 3.21 -4.20 -1.92
C PHE A 230 3.08 -2.84 -1.21
N PRO A 231 1.86 -2.32 -0.89
CA PRO A 231 1.73 -0.99 -0.29
C PRO A 231 2.45 -0.85 1.05
N ILE A 232 2.24 -1.79 1.96
CA ILE A 232 2.92 -1.76 3.26
C ILE A 232 4.44 -1.86 3.11
N GLY A 233 4.90 -2.65 2.13
CA GLY A 233 6.31 -2.73 1.78
C GLY A 233 6.88 -1.40 1.31
N LEU A 234 6.24 -0.76 0.33
CA LEU A 234 6.65 0.55 -0.20
C LEU A 234 6.71 1.60 0.90
N LEU A 235 5.68 1.67 1.75
CA LEU A 235 5.61 2.65 2.83
C LEU A 235 6.67 2.40 3.90
N SER A 236 6.99 1.15 4.22
CA SER A 236 8.06 0.85 5.18
C SER A 236 9.45 1.31 4.71
N LYS A 237 9.72 1.21 3.39
CA LYS A 237 10.99 1.65 2.79
C LYS A 237 11.05 3.17 2.58
N VAL A 238 9.88 3.80 2.45
CA VAL A 238 9.75 5.24 2.24
C VAL A 238 8.70 5.80 3.21
N PRO A 239 9.01 5.87 4.53
CA PRO A 239 8.03 6.24 5.53
C PRO A 239 7.40 7.62 5.32
N SER A 240 8.15 8.58 4.76
CA SER A 240 7.66 9.93 4.43
C SER A 240 6.51 9.94 3.42
N LEU A 241 6.33 8.88 2.64
CA LEU A 241 5.17 8.74 1.76
C LEU A 241 3.87 8.56 2.57
N SER A 242 3.96 8.07 3.82
CA SER A 242 2.80 7.89 4.69
C SER A 242 2.15 9.21 5.07
N ASP A 243 2.95 10.24 5.37
CA ASP A 243 2.44 11.58 5.70
C ASP A 243 1.65 12.15 4.52
N ILE A 244 2.19 12.00 3.32
CA ILE A 244 1.57 12.47 2.08
C ILE A 244 0.25 11.73 1.77
N ILE A 245 0.21 10.42 2.00
CA ILE A 245 -1.03 9.64 1.85
C ILE A 245 -2.09 10.06 2.87
N ASN A 246 -1.68 10.28 4.13
CA ASN A 246 -2.58 10.70 5.20
C ASN A 246 -3.17 12.08 4.89
N ASP A 247 -2.33 13.04 4.49
CA ASP A 247 -2.73 14.41 4.21
C ASP A 247 -3.60 14.52 2.96
N MET A 248 -3.28 13.76 1.91
CA MET A 248 -3.98 13.83 0.62
C MET A 248 -5.09 12.78 0.45
N GLN A 249 -5.27 11.88 1.42
CA GLN A 249 -6.22 10.76 1.39
C GLN A 249 -6.15 9.97 0.07
N LEU A 250 -4.99 9.37 -0.19
CA LEU A 250 -4.74 8.66 -1.45
C LEU A 250 -5.16 7.19 -1.38
N THR A 251 -5.82 6.72 -2.43
CA THR A 251 -5.97 5.30 -2.76
C THR A 251 -4.92 4.92 -3.78
N PHE A 252 -4.40 3.70 -3.74
CA PHE A 252 -3.45 3.22 -4.73
C PHE A 252 -4.10 2.29 -5.73
N GLN A 253 -4.01 2.65 -7.01
CA GLN A 253 -4.24 1.73 -8.10
C GLN A 253 -2.89 1.09 -8.50
N LEU A 254 -2.79 -0.22 -8.34
CA LEU A 254 -1.57 -0.99 -8.51
C LEU A 254 -1.66 -1.88 -9.76
N TYR A 255 -0.57 -1.95 -10.51
CA TYR A 255 -0.43 -2.86 -11.65
C TYR A 255 0.93 -3.56 -11.60
N LEU A 256 0.92 -4.89 -11.55
CA LEU A 256 2.13 -5.70 -11.66
C LEU A 256 2.39 -6.01 -13.14
N LEU A 257 3.52 -5.54 -13.62
CA LEU A 257 3.96 -5.66 -15.00
C LEU A 257 5.21 -6.51 -15.12
N SER A 258 5.28 -7.29 -16.19
CA SER A 258 6.49 -7.99 -16.62
C SER A 258 6.71 -7.83 -18.11
N LYS A 259 7.87 -8.29 -18.58
CA LYS A 259 8.20 -8.39 -19.99
C LYS A 259 8.17 -9.85 -20.41
N ASP A 260 7.48 -10.14 -21.50
CA ASP A 260 7.54 -11.46 -22.12
C ASP A 260 8.87 -11.67 -22.88
N ASN A 261 9.08 -12.87 -23.41
CA ASN A 261 10.30 -13.19 -24.18
C ASN A 261 10.48 -12.35 -25.45
N ARG A 262 9.44 -11.65 -25.92
CA ARG A 262 9.46 -10.76 -27.09
C ARG A 262 9.63 -9.29 -26.70
N GLY A 263 9.72 -8.98 -25.39
CA GLY A 263 9.82 -7.63 -24.85
C GLY A 263 8.49 -6.89 -24.76
N ASP A 264 7.36 -7.58 -24.99
CA ASP A 264 6.02 -7.02 -24.81
C ASP A 264 5.66 -6.95 -23.32
N THR A 265 4.94 -5.90 -22.93
CA THR A 265 4.47 -5.73 -21.55
C THR A 265 3.24 -6.60 -21.29
N ILE A 266 3.29 -7.37 -20.21
CA ILE A 266 2.16 -8.15 -19.69
C ILE A 266 1.71 -7.52 -18.37
N VAL A 267 0.40 -7.37 -18.19
CA VAL A 267 -0.22 -7.07 -16.89
C VAL A 267 -0.56 -8.39 -16.22
N GLU A 268 0.21 -8.76 -15.21
CA GLU A 268 0.03 -10.02 -14.47
C GLU A 268 -1.09 -9.89 -13.44
N GLU A 269 -1.05 -8.81 -12.64
CA GLU A 269 -2.00 -8.55 -11.56
C GLU A 269 -2.37 -7.07 -11.54
N SER A 270 -3.56 -6.77 -11.03
CA SER A 270 -4.03 -5.42 -10.76
C SER A 270 -4.81 -5.39 -9.45
N ALA A 271 -4.66 -4.34 -8.66
CA ALA A 271 -5.38 -4.18 -7.41
C ALA A 271 -5.70 -2.71 -7.16
N THR A 272 -6.83 -2.44 -6.52
CA THR A 272 -7.15 -1.15 -5.90
C THR A 272 -7.01 -1.34 -4.41
N VAL A 273 -6.17 -0.53 -3.76
CA VAL A 273 -5.86 -0.69 -2.34
C VAL A 273 -6.05 0.62 -1.60
N GLU A 274 -6.77 0.56 -0.48
CA GLU A 274 -6.83 1.69 0.46
C GLU A 274 -5.49 1.84 1.16
N ALA A 275 -4.75 2.90 0.85
CA ALA A 275 -3.39 3.08 1.38
C ALA A 275 -3.38 3.62 2.83
N LEU A 276 -4.50 4.20 3.27
CA LEU A 276 -4.63 4.86 4.58
C LEU A 276 -4.30 3.95 5.77
N PRO A 277 -4.86 2.73 5.92
CA PRO A 277 -4.55 1.86 7.06
C PRO A 277 -3.05 1.54 7.18
N PHE A 278 -2.39 1.30 6.05
CA PHE A 278 -0.95 1.04 6.02
C PHE A 278 -0.14 2.29 6.37
N SER A 279 -0.51 3.45 5.83
CA SER A 279 0.18 4.71 6.12
C SER A 279 0.09 5.10 7.60
N LYS A 280 -1.07 4.92 8.24
CA LYS A 280 -1.24 5.16 9.68
C LYS A 280 -0.35 4.24 10.52
N PHE A 281 -0.27 2.97 10.14
CA PHE A 281 0.61 2.01 10.81
C PHE A 281 2.07 2.42 10.70
N ILE A 282 2.56 2.72 9.49
CA ILE A 282 3.96 3.09 9.26
C ILE A 282 4.31 4.43 9.92
N ALA A 283 3.45 5.45 9.82
CA ALA A 283 3.69 6.77 10.39
C ALA A 283 3.66 6.79 11.93
N SER A 284 2.94 5.86 12.56
CA SER A 284 2.81 5.85 14.03
C SER A 284 4.11 5.53 14.77
N SER A 285 5.07 4.84 14.15
CA SER A 285 6.36 4.52 14.78
C SER A 285 7.41 4.00 13.78
N SER A 286 8.67 4.39 13.97
CA SER A 286 9.80 3.83 13.23
C SER A 286 9.98 2.32 13.47
N TYR A 287 9.53 1.80 14.62
CA TYR A 287 9.53 0.37 14.92
C TYR A 287 8.56 -0.42 14.02
N ASN A 288 7.47 0.20 13.56
CA ASN A 288 6.55 -0.43 12.61
C ASN A 288 7.19 -0.56 11.23
N SER A 289 7.88 0.49 10.79
CA SER A 289 8.69 0.44 9.56
C SER A 289 9.76 -0.64 9.64
N ALA A 290 10.51 -0.71 10.74
CA ALA A 290 11.55 -1.72 10.94
C ALA A 290 11.00 -3.16 10.99
N THR A 291 9.80 -3.34 11.58
CA THR A 291 9.08 -4.62 11.57
C THR A 291 8.83 -5.11 10.15
N ILE A 292 8.31 -4.26 9.26
CA ILE A 292 8.01 -4.62 7.88
C ILE A 292 9.28 -4.76 7.05
N ASP A 293 10.25 -3.87 7.23
CA ASP A 293 11.53 -3.91 6.50
C ASP A 293 12.23 -5.26 6.67
N LYS A 294 12.19 -5.80 7.89
CA LYS A 294 12.72 -7.13 8.21
C LYS A 294 12.01 -8.25 7.43
N LEU A 295 10.70 -8.11 7.20
CA LEU A 295 9.90 -9.07 6.46
C LEU A 295 10.10 -8.96 4.95
N LEU A 296 10.37 -7.78 4.41
CA LEU A 296 10.75 -7.61 3.00
C LEU A 296 12.07 -8.30 2.66
N GLY A 297 12.89 -8.57 3.67
CA GLY A 297 14.16 -9.24 3.51
C GLY A 297 15.22 -8.32 2.93
N SER A 298 16.21 -8.90 2.24
CA SER A 298 17.33 -8.16 1.68
C SER A 298 17.76 -8.78 0.35
N TYR A 299 18.86 -8.27 -0.22
CA TYR A 299 19.44 -8.94 -1.38
C TYR A 299 19.85 -10.40 -1.08
N LYS A 300 20.10 -10.78 0.18
CA LYS A 300 20.47 -12.15 0.56
C LYS A 300 19.29 -13.01 0.99
N ASN A 301 18.24 -12.38 1.51
CA ASN A 301 17.14 -13.07 2.19
C ASN A 301 15.83 -12.80 1.46
N GLN A 302 15.11 -13.86 1.12
CA GLN A 302 13.78 -13.74 0.52
C GLN A 302 12.77 -13.10 1.49
N PRO A 303 11.77 -12.39 0.95
CA PRO A 303 10.66 -11.86 1.73
C PRO A 303 9.90 -12.95 2.48
N LYS A 304 9.39 -12.60 3.66
CA LYS A 304 8.60 -13.44 4.55
C LYS A 304 7.12 -13.30 4.19
N ILE A 305 6.74 -13.95 3.08
CA ILE A 305 5.45 -13.74 2.40
C ILE A 305 4.26 -14.04 3.32
N SER A 306 4.30 -15.10 4.13
CA SER A 306 3.20 -15.46 5.03
C SER A 306 2.94 -14.35 6.06
N SER A 307 3.98 -13.88 6.74
CA SER A 307 3.85 -12.76 7.67
C SER A 307 3.35 -11.49 6.99
N LEU A 308 3.88 -11.15 5.80
CA LEU A 308 3.44 -9.97 5.04
C LEU A 308 1.95 -10.02 4.66
N ILE A 309 1.45 -11.20 4.30
CA ILE A 309 0.03 -11.42 4.01
C ILE A 309 -0.82 -11.18 5.26
N GLU A 310 -0.46 -11.80 6.38
CA GLU A 310 -1.27 -11.72 7.61
C GLU A 310 -1.30 -10.30 8.19
N ILE A 311 -0.17 -9.57 8.18
CA ILE A 311 -0.19 -8.15 8.60
C ILE A 311 -0.98 -7.28 7.64
N THR A 312 -0.95 -7.58 6.34
CA THR A 312 -1.76 -6.84 5.35
C THR A 312 -3.25 -7.02 5.66
N ASN A 313 -3.68 -8.27 5.86
CA ASN A 313 -5.07 -8.58 6.22
C ASN A 313 -5.48 -7.92 7.55
N ALA A 314 -4.61 -7.98 8.56
CA ALA A 314 -4.86 -7.39 9.86
C ALA A 314 -5.03 -5.86 9.79
N LEU A 315 -4.23 -5.16 8.98
CA LEU A 315 -4.32 -3.71 8.87
C LEU A 315 -5.47 -3.24 7.98
N GLU A 316 -5.67 -3.89 6.84
CA GLU A 316 -6.69 -3.50 5.86
C GLU A 316 -8.10 -3.83 6.35
N HIS A 317 -8.29 -5.03 6.90
CA HIS A 317 -9.61 -5.54 7.29
C HIS A 317 -9.86 -5.52 8.79
N LYS A 318 -8.89 -5.06 9.60
CA LYS A 318 -8.93 -5.14 11.08
C LYS A 318 -9.16 -6.57 11.59
N ASP A 319 -8.64 -7.56 10.86
CA ASP A 319 -8.80 -8.98 11.17
C ASP A 319 -7.92 -9.38 12.37
N LYS A 320 -8.57 -9.66 13.51
CA LYS A 320 -7.91 -10.10 14.75
C LYS A 320 -7.25 -11.47 14.60
N GLU A 321 -7.83 -12.41 13.84
CA GLU A 321 -7.19 -13.71 13.63
C GLU A 321 -5.90 -13.58 12.84
N ALA A 322 -5.94 -12.78 11.77
CA ALA A 322 -4.76 -12.47 10.97
C ALA A 322 -3.68 -11.81 11.83
N LEU A 323 -4.07 -10.90 12.74
CA LEU A 323 -3.14 -10.27 13.67
C LEU A 323 -2.44 -11.27 14.61
N LEU A 324 -3.17 -12.23 15.18
CA LEU A 324 -2.59 -13.25 16.04
C LEU A 324 -1.69 -14.22 15.24
N LYS A 325 -2.12 -14.61 14.03
CA LYS A 325 -1.29 -15.41 13.11
C LYS A 325 -0.01 -14.67 12.73
N PHE A 326 -0.10 -13.38 12.44
CA PHE A 326 1.03 -12.52 12.13
C PHE A 326 2.05 -12.51 13.26
N ALA A 327 1.63 -12.25 14.51
CA ALA A 327 2.57 -12.16 15.64
C ALA A 327 3.40 -13.44 15.79
N ARG A 328 2.77 -14.61 15.63
CA ARG A 328 3.46 -15.90 15.65
C ARG A 328 4.38 -16.10 14.46
N LEU A 329 3.89 -15.85 13.25
CA LEU A 329 4.68 -16.01 12.02
C LEU A 329 5.89 -15.08 12.00
N TYR A 330 5.74 -13.83 12.46
CA TYR A 330 6.83 -12.87 12.54
C TYR A 330 8.00 -13.44 13.36
N VAL A 331 7.72 -13.95 14.57
CA VAL A 331 8.74 -14.53 15.43
C VAL A 331 9.36 -15.77 14.78
N GLN A 332 8.55 -16.66 14.22
CA GLN A 332 9.05 -17.88 13.57
C GLN A 332 9.93 -17.60 12.34
N GLU A 333 9.49 -16.68 11.47
CA GLU A 333 10.10 -16.43 10.17
C GLU A 333 11.32 -15.51 10.25
N THR A 334 11.39 -14.65 11.28
CA THR A 334 12.48 -13.68 11.43
C THR A 334 13.53 -14.08 12.45
N SER A 335 13.27 -15.05 13.33
CA SER A 335 14.25 -15.55 14.31
C SER A 335 15.37 -16.37 13.65
N THR A 336 16.53 -16.42 14.30
CA THR A 336 17.65 -17.28 13.93
C THR A 336 17.88 -18.35 15.00
N ASN A 337 18.83 -19.25 14.78
CA ASN A 337 19.18 -20.27 15.78
C ASN A 337 19.68 -19.65 17.09
N ASN A 338 20.27 -18.45 17.02
CA ASN A 338 20.93 -17.80 18.16
C ASN A 338 20.09 -16.67 18.78
N PHE A 339 19.00 -16.25 18.13
CA PHE A 339 18.23 -15.11 18.56
C PHE A 339 16.75 -15.23 18.19
N THR A 340 15.87 -15.05 19.17
CA THR A 340 14.43 -14.96 18.95
C THR A 340 14.03 -13.50 18.74
N ASN A 341 13.54 -13.19 17.54
CA ASN A 341 13.02 -11.87 17.22
C ASN A 341 11.58 -11.73 17.69
N LEU A 342 11.33 -10.77 18.58
CA LEU A 342 9.99 -10.44 19.08
C LEU A 342 9.50 -9.13 18.46
N LEU A 343 8.20 -8.88 18.56
CA LEU A 343 7.63 -7.58 18.17
C LEU A 343 8.12 -6.48 19.11
N TYR A 344 8.36 -5.29 18.55
CA TYR A 344 8.67 -4.12 19.37
C TYR A 344 7.46 -3.72 20.25
N PRO A 345 7.69 -3.23 21.48
CA PRO A 345 6.62 -2.78 22.36
C PRO A 345 5.66 -1.76 21.71
N GLU A 346 6.21 -0.83 20.95
CA GLU A 346 5.47 0.21 20.23
C GLU A 346 4.59 -0.40 19.13
N THR A 347 5.11 -1.39 18.39
CA THR A 347 4.37 -2.13 17.38
C THR A 347 3.24 -2.93 18.01
N THR A 348 3.52 -3.64 19.09
CA THR A 348 2.50 -4.38 19.85
C THR A 348 1.42 -3.45 20.40
N ARG A 349 1.80 -2.27 20.91
CA ARG A 349 0.84 -1.27 21.40
C ARG A 349 -0.06 -0.76 20.30
N TYR A 350 0.48 -0.48 19.11
CA TYR A 350 -0.34 -0.08 17.96
C TYR A 350 -1.36 -1.17 17.62
N PHE A 351 -0.94 -2.42 17.53
CA PHE A 351 -1.85 -3.53 17.23
C PHE A 351 -2.96 -3.69 18.27
N LEU A 352 -2.63 -3.61 19.56
CA LEU A 352 -3.63 -3.68 20.62
C LEU A 352 -4.63 -2.52 20.54
N LYS A 353 -4.14 -1.29 20.35
CA LYS A 353 -4.97 -0.09 20.41
C LYS A 353 -5.75 0.18 19.12
N GLU A 354 -5.07 0.20 17.98
CA GLU A 354 -5.62 0.73 16.72
C GLU A 354 -6.22 -0.37 15.84
N VAL A 355 -5.74 -1.62 15.96
CA VAL A 355 -6.24 -2.76 15.16
C VAL A 355 -7.23 -3.59 15.95
N ALA A 356 -6.83 -4.12 17.12
CA ALA A 356 -7.67 -4.96 17.95
C ALA A 356 -8.66 -4.17 18.83
N MET A 357 -8.47 -2.85 18.97
CA MET A 357 -9.31 -1.95 19.75
C MET A 357 -9.50 -2.38 21.22
N ILE A 358 -8.41 -2.84 21.83
CA ILE A 358 -8.40 -3.27 23.23
C ILE A 358 -8.53 -2.07 24.16
N LYS A 359 -9.35 -2.21 25.21
CA LYS A 359 -9.49 -1.20 26.26
C LYS A 359 -8.18 -0.95 27.02
N GLU A 360 -7.94 0.30 27.39
CA GLU A 360 -6.66 0.72 27.98
C GLU A 360 -6.42 0.12 29.39
N ASP A 361 -7.48 -0.13 30.15
CA ASP A 361 -7.45 -0.81 31.45
C ASP A 361 -6.90 -2.24 31.34
N ILE A 362 -7.31 -3.01 30.33
CA ILE A 362 -6.77 -4.34 30.03
C ILE A 362 -5.29 -4.26 29.61
N MET A 363 -4.94 -3.33 28.72
CA MET A 363 -3.56 -3.16 28.21
C MET A 363 -2.56 -2.75 29.30
N LYS A 364 -3.00 -1.99 30.31
CA LYS A 364 -2.16 -1.51 31.41
C LYS A 364 -2.24 -2.41 32.66
N ASN A 365 -3.11 -3.40 32.68
CA ASN A 365 -3.28 -4.27 33.85
C ASN A 365 -1.98 -5.04 34.19
N LYS A 366 -1.60 -5.00 35.46
CA LYS A 366 -0.36 -5.62 35.96
C LYS A 366 -0.40 -7.15 35.84
N ALA A 367 -1.54 -7.77 36.15
CA ALA A 367 -1.72 -9.22 36.08
C ALA A 367 -1.60 -9.75 34.65
N VAL A 368 -2.21 -9.04 33.68
CA VAL A 368 -2.07 -9.36 32.26
C VAL A 368 -0.61 -9.36 31.82
N ARG A 369 0.17 -8.34 32.22
CA ARG A 369 1.61 -8.26 31.90
C ARG A 369 2.43 -9.33 32.63
N SER A 370 2.10 -9.63 33.89
CA SER A 370 2.73 -10.69 34.69
C SER A 370 2.62 -12.03 33.97
N ILE A 371 1.40 -12.42 33.59
CA ILE A 371 1.15 -13.69 32.89
C ILE A 371 1.75 -13.68 31.48
N ALA A 372 1.68 -12.55 30.76
CA ALA A 372 2.31 -12.43 29.43
C ALA A 372 3.83 -12.61 29.47
N LYS A 373 4.52 -12.22 30.56
CA LYS A 373 5.95 -12.48 30.74
C LYS A 373 6.24 -13.96 30.91
N THR A 374 5.45 -14.66 31.72
CA THR A 374 5.56 -16.11 31.89
C THR A 374 5.31 -16.84 30.57
N LEU A 375 4.29 -16.44 29.81
CA LEU A 375 4.04 -16.98 28.47
C LEU A 375 5.20 -16.69 27.51
N GLY A 376 5.69 -15.45 27.51
CA GLY A 376 6.76 -15.00 26.64
C GLY A 376 8.05 -15.78 26.84
N TYR A 377 8.37 -16.21 28.06
CA TYR A 377 9.50 -17.10 28.31
C TYR A 377 9.50 -18.33 27.40
N PHE A 378 8.35 -19.00 27.26
CA PHE A 378 8.20 -20.18 26.38
C PHE A 378 8.14 -19.82 24.89
N VAL A 379 8.06 -18.53 24.54
CA VAL A 379 8.20 -18.03 23.18
C VAL A 379 9.66 -17.74 22.85
N TRP A 380 10.34 -16.95 23.68
CA TRP A 380 11.67 -16.44 23.37
C TRP A 380 12.82 -17.35 23.82
N ASN A 381 12.65 -18.13 24.88
CA ASN A 381 13.68 -19.06 25.34
C ASN A 381 13.69 -20.31 24.46
N ARG A 382 14.79 -20.50 23.72
CA ARG A 382 14.94 -21.60 22.76
C ARG A 382 15.04 -22.97 23.41
N ASP A 383 15.66 -23.08 24.57
CA ASP A 383 15.85 -24.36 25.28
C ASP A 383 14.53 -24.97 25.74
N TYR A 384 13.53 -24.10 25.97
CA TYR A 384 12.21 -24.47 26.47
C TYR A 384 11.09 -23.98 25.56
N GLN A 385 11.37 -23.70 24.28
CA GLN A 385 10.40 -23.10 23.38
C GLN A 385 9.18 -24.01 23.21
N ASN A 386 8.02 -23.49 23.62
CA ASN A 386 6.77 -24.23 23.56
C ASN A 386 5.59 -23.29 23.26
N TYR A 387 5.22 -23.24 21.97
CA TYR A 387 4.09 -22.44 21.51
C TYR A 387 2.72 -23.00 21.92
N SER A 388 2.63 -24.22 22.47
CA SER A 388 1.34 -24.83 22.81
C SER A 388 0.56 -24.04 23.88
N PHE A 389 1.25 -23.31 24.77
CA PHE A 389 0.58 -22.46 25.75
C PHE A 389 -0.12 -21.27 25.08
N VAL A 390 0.59 -20.52 24.23
CA VAL A 390 0.01 -19.37 23.53
C VAL A 390 -1.02 -19.80 22.48
N ASP A 391 -0.77 -20.88 21.73
CA ASP A 391 -1.75 -21.44 20.79
C ASP A 391 -2.98 -21.99 21.50
N GLY A 392 -2.80 -22.58 22.68
CA GLY A 392 -3.89 -23.01 23.55
C GLY A 392 -4.79 -21.84 23.95
N LEU A 393 -4.20 -20.70 24.33
CA LEU A 393 -4.97 -19.49 24.67
C LEU A 393 -5.76 -18.96 23.48
N ARG A 394 -5.14 -18.92 22.29
CA ARG A 394 -5.83 -18.48 21.06
C ARG A 394 -7.06 -19.35 20.75
N ASN A 395 -6.99 -20.65 21.02
CA ASN A 395 -8.06 -21.60 20.72
C ASN A 395 -9.05 -21.79 21.89
N ALA A 396 -8.80 -21.15 23.04
CA ALA A 396 -9.65 -21.27 24.22
C ALA A 396 -11.02 -20.62 23.96
N LYS A 397 -12.10 -21.31 24.35
CA LYS A 397 -13.47 -20.80 24.19
C LYS A 397 -14.09 -20.34 25.49
N THR A 398 -13.52 -20.78 26.62
CA THR A 398 -14.06 -20.51 27.95
C THR A 398 -12.96 -20.10 28.94
N SER A 399 -13.33 -19.38 29.99
CA SER A 399 -12.44 -19.06 31.11
C SER A 399 -11.88 -20.31 31.80
N LYS A 400 -12.63 -21.41 31.79
CA LYS A 400 -12.18 -22.70 32.33
C LYS A 400 -11.01 -23.27 31.51
N ASP A 401 -11.07 -23.17 30.18
CA ASP A 401 -9.97 -23.62 29.31
C ASP A 401 -8.70 -22.81 29.58
N VAL A 402 -8.84 -21.50 29.70
CA VAL A 402 -7.75 -20.57 30.01
C VAL A 402 -7.12 -20.90 31.36
N ARG A 403 -7.94 -21.15 32.39
CA ARG A 403 -7.46 -21.54 33.72
C ARG A 403 -6.64 -22.83 33.68
N GLN A 404 -7.09 -23.85 32.95
CA GLN A 404 -6.33 -25.09 32.79
C GLN A 404 -4.98 -24.87 32.08
N ILE A 405 -4.94 -23.96 31.11
CA ILE A 405 -3.69 -23.57 30.44
C ILE A 405 -2.76 -22.87 31.43
N PHE A 406 -3.26 -21.94 32.23
CA PHE A 406 -2.45 -21.25 33.25
C PHE A 406 -1.93 -22.19 34.33
N GLU A 407 -2.75 -23.13 34.82
CA GLU A 407 -2.30 -24.12 35.81
C GLU A 407 -1.14 -24.97 35.27
N LYS A 408 -1.19 -25.39 34.01
CA LYS A 408 -0.09 -26.10 33.35
C LYS A 408 1.12 -25.19 33.15
N LEU A 409 0.90 -23.96 32.69
CA LEU A 409 1.95 -22.95 32.48
C LEU A 409 2.72 -22.67 33.76
N VAL A 410 2.04 -22.44 34.88
CA VAL A 410 2.67 -22.12 36.17
C VAL A 410 3.48 -23.29 36.71
N ARG A 411 2.95 -24.52 36.60
CA ARG A 411 3.70 -25.73 37.00
C ARG A 411 4.98 -25.88 36.19
N GLU A 412 4.88 -25.72 34.87
CA GLU A 412 6.04 -25.79 33.98
C GLU A 412 7.03 -24.66 34.25
N ALA A 413 6.54 -23.43 34.42
CA ALA A 413 7.37 -22.27 34.73
C ALA A 413 8.12 -22.46 36.05
N LYS A 414 7.49 -23.02 37.09
CA LYS A 414 8.14 -23.31 38.36
C LYS A 414 9.27 -24.33 38.21
N LEU A 415 9.02 -25.41 37.45
CA LEU A 415 10.06 -26.39 37.13
C LEU A 415 11.26 -25.74 36.43
N ARG A 416 11.01 -24.87 35.45
CA ARG A 416 12.09 -24.18 34.71
C ARG A 416 12.78 -23.10 35.53
N TYR A 417 12.05 -22.44 36.43
CA TYR A 417 12.62 -21.50 37.40
C TYR A 417 13.70 -22.16 38.25
N ASP A 418 13.39 -23.32 38.84
CA ASP A 418 14.32 -24.06 39.69
C ASP A 418 15.54 -24.56 38.89
N GLN A 419 15.34 -24.98 37.63
CA GLN A 419 16.41 -25.41 36.73
C GLN A 419 17.33 -24.27 36.29
N GLU A 420 16.78 -23.11 35.94
CA GLU A 420 17.55 -21.97 35.42
C GLU A 420 18.23 -21.18 36.52
N ARG A 421 17.61 -21.03 37.70
CA ARG A 421 18.18 -20.25 38.81
C ARG A 421 19.51 -20.83 39.32
N THR A 422 19.76 -22.12 39.08
CA THR A 422 20.99 -22.80 39.48
C THR A 422 22.09 -22.73 38.42
N LYS A 423 21.80 -22.25 37.20
CA LYS A 423 22.78 -22.06 36.12
C LYS A 423 23.44 -20.70 36.22
N GLU A 424 24.76 -20.65 36.03
CA GLU A 424 25.56 -19.42 36.09
C GLU A 424 25.11 -18.32 35.12
N LYS A 425 24.55 -18.69 33.97
CA LYS A 425 23.97 -17.78 32.96
C LYS A 425 22.48 -18.04 32.71
N GLY A 426 21.80 -18.67 33.66
CA GLY A 426 20.39 -18.99 33.53
C GLY A 426 19.52 -17.74 33.53
N THR A 427 18.44 -17.78 32.78
CA THR A 427 17.43 -16.71 32.75
C THR A 427 16.10 -17.29 33.21
N PRO A 428 15.82 -17.35 34.51
CA PRO A 428 14.62 -18.02 35.00
C PRO A 428 13.33 -17.30 34.52
N PRO A 429 12.25 -18.04 34.23
CA PRO A 429 10.96 -17.46 33.88
C PRO A 429 10.39 -16.60 35.02
N HIS A 430 9.56 -15.63 34.66
CA HIS A 430 8.72 -14.93 35.66
C HIS A 430 7.65 -15.89 36.20
N LEU A 431 7.47 -15.92 37.52
CA LEU A 431 6.38 -16.66 38.16
C LEU A 431 5.25 -15.68 38.54
N PRO A 432 4.03 -15.87 38.03
CA PRO A 432 2.91 -14.99 38.34
C PRO A 432 2.41 -15.23 39.77
N HIS A 433 1.91 -14.19 40.43
CA HIS A 433 1.29 -14.31 41.74
C HIS A 433 -0.10 -14.97 41.60
N PRO A 434 -0.61 -15.74 42.59
CA PRO A 434 -1.96 -16.29 42.54
C PRO A 434 -3.05 -15.23 42.29
N GLU A 435 -2.89 -14.03 42.87
CA GLU A 435 -3.78 -12.89 42.65
C GLU A 435 -3.81 -12.42 41.18
N ASP A 436 -2.71 -12.59 40.43
CA ASP A 436 -2.70 -12.25 39.00
C ASP A 436 -3.68 -13.15 38.23
N ILE A 437 -3.78 -14.43 38.60
CA ILE A 437 -4.66 -15.39 37.95
C ILE A 437 -6.12 -15.07 38.29
N GLU A 438 -6.41 -14.71 39.54
CA GLU A 438 -7.75 -14.28 39.97
C GLU A 438 -8.18 -13.00 39.26
N GLU A 439 -7.28 -12.04 39.13
CA GLU A 439 -7.53 -10.78 38.43
C GLU A 439 -7.84 -11.01 36.95
N ILE A 440 -7.07 -11.85 36.26
CA ILE A 440 -7.36 -12.19 34.85
C ILE A 440 -8.72 -12.87 34.72
N ASN A 441 -9.07 -13.77 35.63
CA ASN A 441 -10.39 -14.41 35.63
C ASN A 441 -11.52 -13.38 35.82
N ARG A 442 -11.34 -12.40 36.70
CA ARG A 442 -12.28 -11.29 36.90
C ARG A 442 -12.42 -10.44 35.64
N LEU A 443 -11.31 -10.06 35.02
CA LEU A 443 -11.30 -9.27 33.78
C LEU A 443 -12.03 -10.00 32.64
N MET A 444 -11.78 -11.29 32.45
CA MET A 444 -12.44 -12.10 31.42
C MET A 444 -13.97 -12.20 31.60
N GLN A 445 -14.47 -11.98 32.82
CA GLN A 445 -15.89 -12.06 33.16
C GLN A 445 -16.56 -10.69 33.28
N SER A 446 -15.80 -9.60 33.14
CA SER A 446 -16.31 -8.24 33.36
C SER A 446 -17.41 -7.83 32.38
N ASP A 447 -17.16 -8.01 31.08
CA ASP A 447 -18.08 -7.67 30.00
C ASP A 447 -18.05 -8.74 28.90
N GLN A 448 -19.04 -8.68 27.99
CA GLN A 448 -19.24 -9.65 26.91
C GLN A 448 -18.02 -9.84 25.99
N ASP A 449 -17.25 -8.78 25.72
CA ASP A 449 -16.07 -8.83 24.84
C ASP A 449 -14.74 -8.98 25.60
N SER A 450 -14.76 -8.86 26.94
CA SER A 450 -13.53 -8.80 27.74
C SER A 450 -12.72 -10.09 27.66
N PHE A 451 -13.36 -11.24 27.48
CA PHE A 451 -12.69 -12.53 27.29
C PHE A 451 -11.73 -12.49 26.10
N GLU A 452 -12.21 -12.15 24.90
CA GLU A 452 -11.39 -12.08 23.70
C GLU A 452 -10.31 -11.00 23.79
N GLN A 453 -10.63 -9.87 24.42
CA GLN A 453 -9.68 -8.77 24.58
C GLN A 453 -8.50 -9.17 25.47
N VAL A 454 -8.76 -9.82 26.60
CA VAL A 454 -7.72 -10.33 27.49
C VAL A 454 -6.85 -11.36 26.79
N ILE A 455 -7.45 -12.31 26.07
CA ILE A 455 -6.72 -13.36 25.34
C ILE A 455 -5.83 -12.76 24.24
N THR A 456 -6.38 -11.85 23.45
CA THR A 456 -5.64 -11.13 22.40
C THR A 456 -4.46 -10.36 22.99
N THR A 457 -4.67 -9.72 24.15
CA THR A 457 -3.64 -8.94 24.84
C THR A 457 -2.51 -9.83 25.36
N LEU A 458 -2.84 -10.92 26.06
CA LEU A 458 -1.87 -11.89 26.53
C LEU A 458 -1.04 -12.48 25.39
N TYR A 459 -1.71 -12.86 24.29
CA TYR A 459 -1.06 -13.44 23.13
C TYR A 459 -0.06 -12.46 22.51
N LEU A 460 -0.49 -11.24 22.18
CA LEU A 460 0.37 -10.26 21.53
C LEU A 460 1.53 -9.80 22.42
N LEU A 461 1.31 -9.66 23.73
CA LEU A 461 2.38 -9.33 24.67
C LEU A 461 3.39 -10.47 24.82
N ALA A 462 2.96 -11.74 24.78
CA ALA A 462 3.89 -12.87 24.84
C ALA A 462 4.87 -12.87 23.66
N PHE A 463 4.43 -12.47 22.47
CA PHE A 463 5.26 -12.31 21.26
C PHE A 463 5.99 -10.95 21.16
N SER A 464 5.96 -10.12 22.21
CA SER A 464 6.59 -8.80 22.26
C SER A 464 7.82 -8.78 23.14
N PHE A 465 8.78 -7.88 22.86
CA PHE A 465 9.93 -7.64 23.76
C PHE A 465 9.52 -7.15 25.16
N GLU A 466 8.27 -6.73 25.38
CA GLU A 466 7.76 -6.49 26.74
C GLU A 466 7.82 -7.75 27.63
N SER A 467 7.71 -8.94 27.04
CA SER A 467 7.80 -10.22 27.76
C SER A 467 9.23 -10.67 28.07
N TYR A 468 10.23 -10.08 27.41
CA TYR A 468 11.65 -10.41 27.56
C TYR A 468 12.29 -9.74 28.78
N LYS A 469 11.70 -8.65 29.31
CA LYS A 469 12.25 -7.94 30.47
C LYS A 469 12.00 -8.70 31.76
N THR A 470 13.06 -9.31 32.31
CA THR A 470 13.14 -9.76 33.71
C THR A 470 12.79 -8.60 34.63
N ILE A 471 11.71 -8.75 35.42
CA ILE A 471 11.53 -7.92 36.61
C ILE A 471 12.54 -8.50 37.60
N ARG A 472 13.60 -7.75 37.92
CA ARG A 472 14.25 -7.99 39.19
C ARG A 472 13.19 -7.69 40.24
N ILE A 473 12.71 -8.71 40.94
CA ILE A 473 12.03 -8.50 42.21
C ILE A 473 13.09 -7.75 43.02
N GLU A 474 12.91 -6.45 43.21
CA GLU A 474 13.63 -5.76 44.27
C GLU A 474 13.15 -6.46 45.53
N ASP A 475 14.02 -7.29 46.11
CA ASP A 475 13.79 -7.88 47.42
C ASP A 475 13.38 -6.73 48.35
N GLU A 476 12.19 -6.86 48.92
CA GLU A 476 11.68 -6.00 49.98
C GLU A 476 12.79 -5.78 51.01
N LYS A 477 13.15 -4.52 51.24
CA LYS A 477 13.89 -4.10 52.43
C LYS A 477 12.94 -3.45 53.42
#